data_AF-A0A353M143-F1
#
_entry.id   AF-A0A353M143-F1
#
_cell.length_a   1.000
_cell.length_b   1.000
_cell.length_c   1.000
_cell.angle_alpha   90.00
_cell.angle_beta   90.00
_cell.angle_gamma   90.00
#
_symmetry.space_group_name_H-M   'P 1'
#
loop_
_entity.id
_entity.type
_entity.pdbx_description
1 polymer ?
#
loop_
_entity_poly.entity_id
_entity_poly.type
_entity_poly.pdbx_seq_one_letter_code
_entity_poly.pdbx_strand_id
1 'polypeptide(L)' 'MAAKQGASVKWDTDSKTPYFIYNGGEVWFENRYSLKNKIDLAEDFNLGGLALQNLGQ' A
#
# COMPACT_ATOMS: atom_id res chain seq x y z
N MET A 1 6.96 -4.15 -10.40
CA MET A 1 6.97 -5.58 -10.79
C MET A 1 5.65 -6.02 -11.43
N ALA A 2 4.49 -5.71 -10.84
CA ALA A 2 3.16 -5.96 -11.44
C ALA A 2 3.01 -5.43 -12.88
N ALA A 3 3.33 -4.15 -13.11
CA ALA A 3 3.24 -3.53 -14.45
C ALA A 3 4.19 -4.17 -15.49
N LYS A 4 5.34 -4.72 -15.05
CA LYS A 4 6.29 -5.42 -15.95
C LYS A 4 5.78 -6.80 -16.40
N GLN A 5 4.76 -7.33 -15.73
CA GLN A 5 4.19 -8.66 -15.98
C GLN A 5 2.73 -8.58 -16.47
N GLY A 6 2.22 -7.37 -16.77
CA GLY A 6 0.85 -7.16 -17.24
C GLY A 6 -0.24 -7.34 -16.17
N ALA A 7 0.13 -7.50 -14.89
CA ALA A 7 -0.84 -7.62 -13.81
C ALA A 7 -1.48 -6.25 -13.50
N SER A 8 -2.81 -6.18 -13.61
CA SER A 8 -3.57 -4.98 -13.26
C SER A 8 -3.62 -4.83 -11.73
N VAL A 9 -3.16 -3.68 -11.24
CA VAL A 9 -3.24 -3.33 -9.81
C VAL A 9 -4.69 -2.94 -9.48
N LYS A 10 -5.25 -3.62 -8.49
CA LYS A 10 -6.57 -3.36 -7.91
C LYS A 10 -6.42 -2.61 -6.59
N TRP A 11 -7.50 -1.96 -6.17
CA TRP A 11 -7.59 -1.24 -4.90
C TRP A 11 -8.67 -1.85 -4.04
N ASP A 12 -8.33 -2.20 -2.80
CA ASP A 12 -9.30 -2.61 -1.81
C ASP A 12 -9.76 -1.40 -0.97
N THR A 13 -11.06 -1.13 -0.97
CA THR A 13 -11.62 0.08 -0.35
C THR A 13 -11.67 0.01 1.17
N ASP A 14 -11.79 -1.19 1.75
CA ASP A 14 -11.94 -1.35 3.19
C ASP A 14 -10.58 -1.26 3.90
N SER A 15 -9.58 -1.99 3.40
CA SER A 15 -8.21 -1.95 3.92
C SER A 15 -7.39 -0.76 3.42
N LYS A 16 -7.91 0.02 2.46
CA LYS A 16 -7.19 1.12 1.79
C LYS A 16 -5.81 0.70 1.27
N THR A 17 -5.74 -0.49 0.67
CA THR A 17 -4.48 -1.11 0.26
C THR A 17 -4.56 -1.63 -1.19
N PRO A 18 -3.52 -1.45 -2.01
CA PRO A 18 -3.47 -2.01 -3.35
C PRO A 18 -3.05 -3.49 -3.32
N TYR A 19 -3.54 -4.24 -4.31
CA TYR A 19 -3.15 -5.62 -4.51
C TYR A 19 -3.20 -6.01 -5.99
N PHE A 20 -2.60 -7.15 -6.34
CA PHE A 20 -2.77 -7.76 -7.66
C PHE A 20 -2.73 -9.28 -7.55
N ILE A 21 -3.33 -9.95 -8.55
CA ILE A 21 -3.30 -11.41 -8.67
C ILE A 21 -2.11 -11.80 -9.56
N TYR A 22 -1.31 -12.76 -9.10
CA TYR A 22 -0.18 -13.29 -9.85
C TYR A 22 0.01 -14.78 -9.57
N ASN A 23 0.08 -15.60 -10.62
CA ASN A 23 0.29 -17.05 -10.55
C ASN A 23 -0.61 -17.78 -9.54
N GLY A 24 -1.90 -17.40 -9.48
CA GLY A 24 -2.86 -18.01 -8.55
C GLY A 24 -2.73 -17.55 -7.09
N GLY A 25 -1.79 -16.65 -6.78
CA GLY A 25 -1.66 -15.99 -5.49
C GLY A 25 -2.06 -14.51 -5.55
N GLU A 26 -2.21 -13.92 -4.37
CA GLU A 26 -2.45 -12.48 -4.20
C GLU A 26 -1.21 -11.82 -3.61
N VAL A 27 -0.85 -10.66 -4.16
CA VAL A 27 0.24 -9.83 -3.64
C VAL A 27 -0.33 -8.49 -3.20
N TRP A 28 -0.17 -8.21 -1.91
CA TRP A 28 -0.56 -6.97 -1.26
C TRP A 28 0.68 -6.14 -0.98
N PHE A 29 0.60 -4.82 -1.16
CA PHE A 29 1.77 -3.95 -1.06
C PHE A 29 1.38 -2.51 -0.71
N GLU A 30 2.36 -1.64 -0.48
CA GLU A 30 2.14 -0.21 -0.26
C GLU A 30 2.37 0.61 -1.53
N ASN A 31 1.58 1.67 -1.70
CA ASN A 31 1.84 2.69 -2.71
C ASN A 31 1.61 4.09 -2.12
N ARG A 32 1.78 5.13 -2.95
CA ARG A 32 1.62 6.52 -2.50
C ARG A 32 0.24 6.83 -1.90
N TYR A 33 -0.81 6.12 -2.32
CA TYR A 33 -2.17 6.34 -1.84
C TYR A 33 -2.43 5.64 -0.50
N SER A 34 -2.01 4.37 -0.34
CA SER A 34 -2.13 3.69 0.96
C SER A 34 -1.29 4.40 2.03
N LEU A 35 -0.09 4.86 1.65
CA LEU A 35 0.79 5.63 2.54
C LEU A 35 0.16 6.96 2.96
N LYS A 36 -0.47 7.69 2.03
CA LYS A 36 -1.21 8.92 2.35
C LYS A 36 -2.30 8.67 3.39
N ASN A 37 -3.13 7.63 3.22
CA ASN A 37 -4.18 7.31 4.21
C ASN A 37 -3.60 7.08 5.61
N LYS A 38 -2.42 6.45 5.72
CA LYS A 38 -1.75 6.23 7.02
C LYS A 38 -1.19 7.51 7.62
N ILE A 39 -0.68 8.41 6.78
CA ILE A 39 -0.21 9.75 7.21
C ILE A 39 -1.40 10.55 7.73
N ASP A 40 -2.49 10.58 6.98
CA ASP A 40 -3.72 11.28 7.37
C ASP A 40 -4.25 10.75 8.72
N LEU A 41 -4.22 9.43 8.95
CA LEU A 41 -4.56 8.86 10.27
C LEU A 41 -3.62 9.32 11.39
N ALA A 42 -2.31 9.44 11.14
CA ALA A 42 -1.39 9.93 12.15
C ALA A 42 -1.67 11.40 12.50
N GLU A 43 -2.07 12.21 11.52
CA GLU A 43 -2.48 13.61 11.72
C GLU A 43 -3.81 13.70 12.47
N ASP A 44 -4.84 12.97 12.03
CA ASP A 44 -6.19 12.97 12.61
C ASP A 44 -6.21 12.57 14.08
N PHE A 45 -5.34 11.62 14.46
CA PHE A 45 -5.21 11.15 15.85
C PHE A 45 -4.08 11.85 16.61
N ASN A 46 -3.44 12.87 16.04
CA ASN A 46 -2.34 13.64 16.64
C ASN A 46 -1.23 12.74 17.20
N LEU A 47 -0.83 11.74 16.41
CA LEU A 47 0.25 10.82 16.73
C LEU A 47 1.61 11.48 16.49
N GLY A 48 2.65 11.00 17.16
CA GLY A 48 4.02 11.51 17.00
C GLY A 48 4.67 11.21 15.63
N GLY A 49 3.99 10.46 14.76
CA GLY A 49 4.45 10.13 13.40
C GLY A 49 4.23 8.67 13.03
N LEU A 50 4.89 8.24 11.94
CA LEU A 50 4.89 6.87 11.44
C LEU A 50 6.31 6.30 11.42
N ALA A 51 6.44 4.99 11.59
CA ALA A 51 7.69 4.28 11.36
C ALA A 51 7.64 3.54 10.01
N LEU A 52 8.67 3.74 9.18
CA LEU A 52 8.89 2.98 7.95
C LEU A 52 10.07 2.05 8.15
N GLN A 53 9.92 0.78 7.78
CA GLN A 53 10.99 -0.20 7.92
C GLN A 53 11.76 -0.35 6.61
N ASN A 54 13.10 -0.32 6.70
CA ASN A 54 14.08 -0.53 5.62
C ASN A 54 13.99 0.49 4.47
N LEU A 55 14.79 1.55 4.56
CA LEU A 55 14.95 2.53 3.48
C LEU A 55 15.63 1.89 2.25
N GLY A 56 15.05 2.08 1.06
CA GLY A 56 15.64 1.64 -0.23
C GLY A 56 15.08 0.34 -0.83
N GLN A 57 13.97 -0.19 -0.31
CA GLN A 57 13.23 -1.30 -0.90
C GLN A 57 12.47 -0.93 -2.19
#